data_AF-X1KW69-F1
#
_entry.id   AF-X1KW69-F1
#
_cell.length_a   1.000
_cell.length_b   1.000
_cell.length_c   1.000
_cell.angle_alpha   90.00
_cell.angle_beta   90.00
_cell.angle_gamma   90.00
#
_symmetry.space_group_name_H-M   'P 1'
#
loop_
_entity.id
_entity.type
_entity.pdbx_description
1 polymer ?
#
loop_
_entity_poly.entity_id
_entity_poly.type
_entity_poly.pdbx_seq_one_letter_code
_entity_poly.pdbx_strand_id
1 'polypeptide(L)'
;DSRFLAGSPQLQKKCPGYFMIGSCENGHRYAKELYCDREWCPECGEKWSEAHQRRYSRLLPKAQQLKVMGYFVIERPLKSRGKLRSKKALAREGITIRAVLSGKWEISQRRRRGERISKEQELQIRAGWFPRGITRWHYFGDVAREIREDLKCLTWGRERPETSQDGQGRRYNPHQNVMVDYGFIVPGKLERIKRSLRAALGEPDLIVHYGFTKEPAAMVHVLKYVTRATFRDWMWAPDVAADLYKFHNVRSWG
;
A
#
# COMPACT_ATOMS: atom_id res chain seq x y z
N ASP A 1 15.74 23.65 -6.74
CA ASP A 1 16.60 23.77 -7.94
C ASP A 1 16.20 22.67 -8.93
N SER A 2 15.39 23.02 -9.93
CA SER A 2 14.79 22.13 -10.93
C SER A 2 15.78 21.53 -11.93
N ARG A 3 17.05 21.92 -11.85
CA ARG A 3 18.15 21.46 -12.71
C ARG A 3 18.69 20.06 -12.35
N PHE A 4 18.36 19.50 -11.18
CA PHE A 4 18.85 18.19 -10.76
C PHE A 4 18.16 16.97 -11.41
N LEU A 5 17.03 17.17 -12.11
CA LEU A 5 16.26 16.04 -12.67
C LEU A 5 16.35 15.94 -14.20
N ALA A 6 16.56 17.05 -14.92
CA ALA A 6 16.66 17.02 -16.38
C ALA A 6 17.90 16.24 -16.90
N GLY A 7 18.92 16.03 -16.05
CA GLY A 7 20.15 15.30 -16.40
C GLY A 7 20.41 14.03 -15.58
N SER A 8 19.47 13.56 -14.75
CA SER A 8 19.71 12.34 -13.98
C SER A 8 19.68 11.11 -14.91
N PRO A 9 20.76 10.30 -14.97
CA PRO A 9 20.81 9.07 -15.76
C PRO A 9 19.70 8.06 -15.37
N GLN A 10 19.08 8.25 -14.21
CA GLN A 10 18.03 7.38 -13.69
C GLN A 10 16.65 7.68 -14.30
N LEU A 11 16.44 8.84 -14.93
CA LEU A 11 15.19 9.18 -15.62
C LEU A 11 15.16 8.63 -17.06
N GLN A 12 16.32 8.57 -17.73
CA GLN A 12 16.47 8.19 -19.15
C GLN A 12 16.71 6.69 -19.39
N LYS A 13 16.83 5.85 -18.35
CA LYS A 13 16.97 4.41 -18.54
C LYS A 13 15.70 3.82 -19.17
N LYS A 14 15.85 3.28 -20.39
CA LYS A 14 14.87 2.42 -21.05
C LYS A 14 14.49 1.27 -20.12
N CYS A 15 13.20 0.97 -20.05
CA CYS A 15 12.71 -0.23 -19.38
C CYS A 15 12.23 -1.23 -20.45
N PRO A 16 12.05 -2.50 -20.07
CA PRO A 16 12.93 -3.18 -19.12
C PRO A 16 14.42 -3.07 -19.55
N GLY A 17 15.32 -3.07 -18.57
CA GLY A 17 16.74 -3.33 -18.84
C GLY A 17 17.01 -4.83 -18.90
N TYR A 18 18.17 -5.22 -19.42
CA TYR A 18 18.57 -6.63 -19.51
C TYR A 18 19.94 -6.84 -18.84
N PHE A 19 20.06 -7.90 -18.05
CA PHE A 19 21.31 -8.36 -17.46
C PHE A 19 21.64 -9.75 -17.98
N MET A 20 22.75 -9.89 -18.70
CA MET A 20 23.18 -11.18 -19.25
C MET A 20 23.54 -12.14 -18.10
N ILE A 21 22.93 -13.31 -18.07
CA ILE A 21 23.13 -14.34 -17.03
C ILE A 21 24.18 -15.36 -17.50
N GLY A 22 24.29 -15.60 -18.80
CA GLY A 22 25.26 -16.54 -19.36
C GLY A 22 24.98 -16.87 -20.81
N SER A 23 25.71 -17.85 -21.34
CA SER A 23 25.53 -18.41 -22.67
C SER A 23 25.72 -19.92 -22.66
N CYS A 24 25.01 -20.64 -23.54
CA CYS A 24 25.26 -22.07 -23.73
C CYS A 24 26.39 -22.31 -24.75
N GLU A 25 26.84 -23.56 -24.85
CA GLU A 25 27.85 -24.01 -25.81
C GLU A 25 27.47 -23.72 -27.27
N ASN A 26 26.18 -23.75 -27.60
CA ASN A 26 25.65 -23.37 -28.92
C ASN A 26 25.56 -21.85 -29.17
N GLY A 27 26.14 -21.01 -28.31
CA GLY A 27 26.19 -19.56 -28.49
C GLY A 27 24.90 -18.78 -28.13
N HIS A 28 23.80 -19.45 -27.75
CA HIS A 28 22.62 -18.75 -27.25
C HIS A 28 22.95 -18.04 -25.93
N ARG A 29 22.46 -16.80 -25.79
CA ARG A 29 22.68 -16.00 -24.59
C ARG A 29 21.38 -15.84 -23.81
N TYR A 30 21.46 -16.00 -22.50
CA TYR A 30 20.33 -15.85 -21.59
C TYR A 30 20.43 -14.51 -20.88
N ALA A 31 19.34 -13.74 -20.85
CA ALA A 31 19.27 -12.46 -20.17
C ALA A 31 18.13 -12.44 -19.15
N LYS A 32 18.35 -11.73 -18.05
CA LYS A 32 17.33 -11.41 -17.06
C LYS A 32 16.79 -10.02 -17.30
N GLU A 33 15.48 -9.90 -17.43
CA GLU A 33 14.81 -8.60 -17.43
C GLU A 33 14.86 -7.94 -16.05
N LEU A 34 15.20 -6.66 -16.06
CA LEU A 34 15.30 -5.78 -14.91
C LEU A 34 14.33 -4.61 -15.09
N TYR A 35 13.33 -4.52 -14.21
CA TYR A 35 12.45 -3.36 -14.13
C TYR A 35 13.00 -2.35 -13.14
N CYS A 36 12.71 -1.07 -13.39
CA CYS A 36 13.26 0.03 -12.59
C CYS A 36 12.57 0.24 -11.24
N ASP A 37 11.42 -0.42 -11.00
CA ASP A 37 10.56 -0.26 -9.81
C ASP A 37 10.14 1.19 -9.50
N ARG A 38 10.30 2.12 -10.45
CA ARG A 38 9.79 3.50 -10.35
C ARG A 38 8.28 3.47 -10.59
N GLU A 39 7.51 4.02 -9.65
CA GLU A 39 6.05 4.14 -9.79
C GLU A 39 5.65 4.99 -11.00
N TRP A 40 6.47 5.99 -11.34
CA TRP A 40 6.26 6.95 -12.45
C TRP A 40 6.99 6.57 -13.73
N CYS A 41 7.50 5.34 -13.84
CA CYS A 41 8.06 4.90 -15.10
C CYS A 41 6.94 4.81 -16.14
N PRO A 42 7.11 5.41 -17.34
CA PRO A 42 6.09 5.39 -18.37
C PRO A 42 5.78 3.98 -18.87
N GLU A 43 6.65 2.99 -18.62
CA GLU A 43 6.42 1.60 -18.99
C GLU A 43 6.07 0.73 -17.77
N CYS A 44 6.92 0.71 -16.72
CA CYS A 44 6.68 -0.12 -15.54
C CYS A 44 5.46 0.35 -14.73
N GLY A 45 5.09 1.63 -14.84
CA GLY A 45 3.96 2.25 -14.16
C GLY A 45 2.62 2.09 -14.89
N GLU A 46 2.61 1.56 -16.13
CA GLU A 46 1.36 1.38 -16.88
C GLU A 46 0.41 0.41 -16.19
N LYS A 47 -0.88 0.60 -16.47
CA LYS A 47 -1.92 -0.29 -15.98
C LYS A 47 -1.66 -1.68 -16.57
N TRP A 48 -1.38 -2.63 -15.69
CA TRP A 48 -1.13 -4.04 -16.06
C TRP A 48 0.15 -4.27 -16.88
N SER A 49 1.15 -3.39 -16.74
CA SER A 49 2.52 -3.63 -17.21
C SER A 49 3.09 -4.94 -16.66
N GLU A 50 4.11 -5.50 -17.30
CA GLU A 50 4.79 -6.72 -16.79
C GLU A 50 5.33 -6.54 -15.36
N ALA A 51 5.84 -5.35 -15.03
CA ALA A 51 6.26 -5.03 -13.67
C ALA A 51 5.09 -5.12 -12.67
N HIS A 52 3.90 -4.66 -13.06
CA HIS A 52 2.69 -4.83 -12.26
C HIS A 52 2.28 -6.30 -12.16
N GLN A 53 2.22 -7.03 -13.27
CA GLN A 53 1.88 -8.46 -13.28
C GLN A 53 2.84 -9.27 -12.40
N ARG A 54 4.15 -8.98 -12.43
CA ARG A 54 5.13 -9.62 -11.54
C ARG A 54 4.88 -9.33 -10.06
N ARG A 55 4.49 -8.09 -9.70
CA ARG A 55 4.09 -7.76 -8.31
C ARG A 55 2.83 -8.52 -7.90
N TYR A 56 1.82 -8.54 -8.78
CA TYR A 56 0.59 -9.28 -8.59
C TYR A 56 0.86 -10.78 -8.39
N SER A 57 1.58 -11.43 -9.30
CA SER A 57 1.90 -12.87 -9.24
C SER A 57 2.72 -13.24 -8.01
N ARG A 58 3.61 -12.36 -7.51
CA ARG A 58 4.35 -12.58 -6.25
C ARG A 58 3.45 -12.61 -5.02
N LEU A 59 2.35 -11.85 -5.04
CA LEU A 59 1.43 -11.74 -3.90
C LEU A 59 0.22 -12.67 -4.04
N LEU A 60 -0.09 -13.14 -5.25
CA LEU A 60 -1.22 -14.01 -5.52
C LEU A 60 -1.25 -15.27 -4.64
N PRO A 61 -0.13 -16.01 -4.44
CA PRO A 61 -0.14 -17.18 -3.55
C PRO A 61 -0.51 -16.82 -2.11
N LYS A 62 -0.15 -15.62 -1.63
CA LYS A 62 -0.52 -15.16 -0.29
C LYS A 62 -1.99 -14.79 -0.21
N ALA A 63 -2.54 -14.16 -1.25
CA ALA A 63 -3.95 -13.81 -1.33
C ALA A 63 -4.85 -15.04 -1.46
N GLN A 64 -4.41 -16.07 -2.20
CA GLN A 64 -5.13 -17.35 -2.34
C GLN A 64 -5.24 -18.14 -1.04
N GLN A 65 -4.36 -17.88 -0.06
CA GLN A 65 -4.44 -18.50 1.27
C GLN A 65 -5.47 -17.83 2.19
N LEU A 66 -6.08 -16.72 1.78
CA LEU A 66 -7.06 -15.99 2.59
C LEU A 66 -8.44 -16.63 2.39
N LYS A 67 -9.06 -17.09 3.47
CA LYS A 67 -10.46 -17.54 3.41
C LYS A 67 -11.40 -16.35 3.27
N VAL A 68 -11.02 -15.22 3.88
CA VAL A 68 -11.72 -13.94 3.78
C VAL A 68 -10.69 -12.83 3.70
N MET A 69 -10.82 -11.94 2.72
CA MET A 69 -9.91 -10.82 2.54
C MET A 69 -10.50 -9.57 3.16
N GLY A 70 -9.95 -9.15 4.29
CA GLY A 70 -10.19 -7.84 4.87
C GLY A 70 -9.23 -6.83 4.25
N TYR A 71 -9.72 -5.61 3.98
CA TYR A 71 -8.90 -4.54 3.45
C TYR A 71 -9.14 -3.24 4.23
N PHE A 72 -8.05 -2.60 4.63
CA PHE A 72 -8.06 -1.24 5.18
C PHE A 72 -7.52 -0.25 4.16
N VAL A 73 -8.11 0.95 4.14
CA VAL A 73 -7.53 2.15 3.55
C VAL A 73 -7.29 3.14 4.68
N ILE A 74 -6.02 3.40 4.99
CA ILE A 74 -5.63 4.33 6.07
C ILE A 74 -5.08 5.60 5.42
N GLU A 75 -5.75 6.71 5.68
CA GLU A 75 -5.50 7.99 5.04
C GLU A 75 -5.37 9.12 6.08
N ARG A 76 -4.41 10.03 5.85
CA ARG A 76 -4.31 11.28 6.60
C ARG A 76 -5.30 12.33 6.07
N PRO A 77 -5.91 13.14 6.95
CA PRO A 77 -6.71 14.28 6.53
C PRO A 77 -5.86 15.25 5.70
N LEU A 78 -6.50 16.03 4.82
CA LEU A 78 -5.83 16.90 3.84
C LEU A 78 -4.70 17.75 4.46
N LYS A 79 -4.96 18.34 5.65
CA LYS A 79 -4.03 19.18 6.40
C LYS A 79 -2.69 18.53 6.75
N SER A 80 -2.63 17.20 6.85
CA SER A 80 -1.43 16.48 7.31
C SER A 80 -0.82 15.55 6.26
N ARG A 81 -1.39 15.46 5.06
CA ARG A 81 -0.83 14.64 3.95
C ARG A 81 0.57 15.06 3.54
N GLY A 82 0.89 16.36 3.60
CA GLY A 82 2.22 16.88 3.28
C GLY A 82 3.36 16.25 4.11
N LYS A 83 3.06 15.72 5.30
CA LYS A 83 4.03 15.03 6.17
C LYS A 83 4.54 13.72 5.55
N LEU A 84 3.85 13.15 4.56
CA LEU A 84 4.16 11.86 3.94
C LEU A 84 4.92 11.96 2.62
N ARG A 85 5.44 13.14 2.26
CA ARG A 85 6.18 13.37 1.00
C ARG A 85 7.56 12.70 0.92
N SER A 86 8.06 12.14 2.02
CA SER A 86 9.35 11.46 2.06
C SER A 86 9.23 9.96 2.31
N LYS A 87 10.13 9.17 1.71
CA LYS A 87 10.25 7.72 1.95
C LYS A 87 10.45 7.40 3.43
N LYS A 88 11.16 8.27 4.18
CA LYS A 88 11.40 8.09 5.61
C LYS A 88 10.10 8.23 6.40
N ALA A 89 9.29 9.24 6.08
CA ALA A 89 7.99 9.42 6.69
C ALA A 89 7.03 8.26 6.36
N LEU A 90 6.94 7.87 5.09
CA LEU A 90 6.13 6.73 4.64
C LEU A 90 6.57 5.41 5.28
N ALA A 91 7.88 5.17 5.39
CA ALA A 91 8.42 3.99 6.05
C ALA A 91 8.05 3.96 7.53
N ARG A 92 8.23 5.09 8.25
CA ARG A 92 7.91 5.21 9.66
C ARG A 92 6.42 4.99 9.91
N GLU A 93 5.56 5.66 9.14
CA GLU A 93 4.12 5.50 9.25
C GLU A 93 3.68 4.06 8.94
N GLY A 94 4.20 3.46 7.87
CA GLY A 94 3.92 2.06 7.54
C GLY A 94 4.39 1.08 8.63
N ILE A 95 5.54 1.33 9.27
CA ILE A 95 6.00 0.54 10.43
C ILE A 95 5.00 0.67 11.59
N THR A 96 4.55 1.88 11.90
CA THR A 96 3.59 2.14 12.96
C THR A 96 2.25 1.45 12.69
N ILE A 97 1.72 1.56 11.47
CA ILE A 97 0.49 0.89 11.04
C ILE A 97 0.60 -0.62 11.26
N ARG A 98 1.69 -1.25 10.78
CA ARG A 98 1.92 -2.69 10.99
C ARG A 98 2.06 -3.04 12.47
N ALA A 99 2.72 -2.19 13.26
CA ALA A 99 2.87 -2.43 14.70
C ALA A 99 1.50 -2.39 15.42
N VAL A 100 0.61 -1.48 15.05
CA VAL A 100 -0.77 -1.44 15.57
C VAL A 100 -1.53 -2.69 15.14
N LEU A 101 -1.61 -2.94 13.83
CA LEU A 101 -2.42 -4.04 13.29
C LEU A 101 -1.94 -5.44 13.69
N SER A 102 -0.66 -5.59 14.07
CA SER A 102 -0.11 -6.85 14.61
C SER A 102 -0.17 -6.96 16.15
N GLY A 103 -0.67 -5.94 16.85
CA GLY A 103 -0.72 -5.88 18.31
C GLY A 103 0.59 -5.49 19.00
N LYS A 104 1.71 -5.41 18.27
CA LYS A 104 3.03 -5.02 18.81
C LYS A 104 3.01 -3.64 19.47
N TRP A 105 2.23 -2.70 18.93
CA TRP A 105 2.11 -1.37 19.49
C TRP A 105 1.44 -1.40 20.87
N GLU A 106 0.39 -2.20 21.04
CA GLU A 106 -0.30 -2.34 22.33
C GLU A 106 0.62 -2.95 23.39
N ILE A 107 1.35 -4.01 23.04
CA ILE A 107 2.37 -4.62 23.91
C ILE A 107 3.40 -3.55 24.32
N SER A 108 3.87 -2.73 23.37
CA SER A 108 4.81 -1.65 23.66
C SER A 108 4.22 -0.60 24.60
N GLN A 109 2.94 -0.22 24.45
CA GLN A 109 2.30 0.74 25.35
C GLN A 109 2.14 0.19 26.77
N ARG A 110 1.72 -1.07 26.90
CA ARG A 110 1.59 -1.74 28.20
C ARG A 110 2.93 -1.85 28.93
N ARG A 111 3.99 -2.27 28.23
CA ARG A 111 5.36 -2.28 28.79
C ARG A 111 5.82 -0.89 29.25
N ARG A 112 5.50 0.16 28.49
CA ARG A 112 5.80 1.55 28.89
C ARG A 112 5.09 2.00 30.16
N ARG A 113 3.94 1.40 30.50
CA ARG A 113 3.21 1.64 31.76
C ARG A 113 3.75 0.80 32.92
N GLY A 114 4.84 0.06 32.74
CA GLY A 114 5.43 -0.81 33.76
C GLY A 114 4.84 -2.22 33.81
N GLU A 115 3.92 -2.58 32.89
CA GLU A 115 3.35 -3.93 32.86
C GLU A 115 4.40 -4.95 32.38
N ARG A 116 4.67 -5.96 33.21
CA ARG A 116 5.50 -7.11 32.84
C ARG A 116 4.64 -8.12 32.08
N ILE A 117 4.89 -8.25 30.78
CA ILE A 117 4.10 -9.11 29.89
C ILE A 117 4.85 -10.40 29.61
N SER A 118 4.28 -11.54 30.01
CA SER A 118 4.79 -12.88 29.70
C SER A 118 4.63 -13.23 28.21
N LYS A 119 5.28 -14.31 27.75
CA LYS A 119 5.10 -14.80 26.38
C LYS A 119 3.64 -15.19 26.08
N GLU A 120 2.98 -15.83 27.05
CA GLU A 120 1.57 -16.23 26.92
C GLU A 120 0.67 -15.00 26.80
N GLN A 121 0.86 -13.99 27.66
CA GLN A 121 0.11 -12.73 27.57
C GLN A 121 0.37 -12.00 26.24
N GLU A 122 1.60 -12.06 25.71
CA GLU A 122 1.91 -11.51 24.39
C GLU A 122 1.10 -12.20 23.29
N LEU A 123 1.00 -13.54 23.32
CA LEU A 123 0.20 -14.32 22.38
C LEU A 123 -1.28 -13.96 22.48
N GLN A 124 -1.82 -13.87 23.70
CA GLN A 124 -3.22 -13.48 23.93
C GLN A 124 -3.53 -12.07 23.42
N ILE A 125 -2.62 -11.10 23.65
CA ILE A 125 -2.78 -9.76 23.08
C ILE A 125 -2.80 -9.84 21.56
N ARG A 126 -1.81 -10.51 20.95
CA ARG A 126 -1.70 -10.62 19.48
C ARG A 126 -2.85 -11.38 18.83
N ALA A 127 -3.47 -12.34 19.52
CA ALA A 127 -4.66 -13.05 19.06
C ALA A 127 -5.87 -12.11 18.89
N GLY A 128 -5.92 -10.99 19.63
CA GLY A 128 -6.90 -9.93 19.44
C GLY A 128 -6.71 -9.11 18.15
N TRP A 129 -5.56 -9.22 17.50
CA TRP A 129 -5.12 -8.45 16.33
C TRP A 129 -5.00 -9.33 15.08
N PHE A 130 -4.32 -8.84 14.04
CA PHE A 130 -4.16 -9.55 12.77
C PHE A 130 -2.80 -10.26 12.73
N PRO A 131 -2.75 -11.59 12.66
CA PRO A 131 -1.49 -12.33 12.73
C PRO A 131 -0.57 -12.07 11.54
N ARG A 132 -1.17 -11.87 10.36
CA ARG A 132 -0.50 -11.62 9.09
C ARG A 132 -1.20 -10.55 8.28
N GLY A 133 -0.46 -9.92 7.39
CA GLY A 133 -1.03 -9.05 6.37
C GLY A 133 0.00 -8.39 5.46
N ILE A 134 -0.50 -7.68 4.46
CA ILE A 134 0.28 -7.04 3.39
C ILE A 134 -0.09 -5.56 3.37
N THR A 135 0.90 -4.68 3.30
CA THR A 135 0.71 -3.24 3.18
C THR A 135 1.32 -2.73 1.89
N ARG A 136 0.66 -1.78 1.22
CA ARG A 136 1.26 -1.00 0.13
C ARG A 136 0.78 0.43 0.12
N TRP A 137 1.67 1.38 -0.17
CA TRP A 137 1.30 2.78 -0.35
C TRP A 137 0.73 2.99 -1.75
N HIS A 138 -0.38 3.70 -1.79
CA HIS A 138 -0.85 4.44 -2.94
C HIS A 138 -0.65 5.92 -2.66
N TYR A 139 -0.35 6.72 -3.68
CA TYR A 139 0.05 8.12 -3.51
C TYR A 139 -1.02 9.12 -3.93
N PHE A 140 -1.94 8.65 -4.75
CA PHE A 140 -3.04 9.44 -5.29
C PHE A 140 -4.30 8.63 -5.09
N GLY A 141 -5.39 9.34 -4.82
CA GLY A 141 -6.70 8.76 -5.01
C GLY A 141 -6.80 8.53 -6.50
N ASP A 142 -6.86 7.28 -6.93
CA ASP A 142 -7.34 7.03 -8.26
C ASP A 142 -8.69 7.73 -8.35
N VAL A 143 -8.83 8.56 -9.39
CA VAL A 143 -10.08 9.20 -9.77
C VAL A 143 -11.19 8.23 -9.39
N ALA A 144 -12.08 8.66 -8.50
CA ALA A 144 -13.22 7.87 -8.08
C ALA A 144 -14.07 7.39 -9.28
N ARG A 145 -13.75 7.79 -10.52
CA ARG A 145 -14.22 7.19 -11.78
C ARG A 145 -13.76 5.73 -11.98
N GLU A 146 -12.47 5.40 -11.89
CA GLU A 146 -12.02 4.02 -12.18
C GLU A 146 -12.42 3.04 -11.07
N ILE A 147 -12.35 3.48 -9.81
CA ILE A 147 -12.78 2.67 -8.66
C ILE A 147 -14.31 2.52 -8.64
N ARG A 148 -15.11 3.54 -8.99
CA ARG A 148 -16.58 3.38 -8.99
C ARG A 148 -17.11 2.51 -10.13
N GLU A 149 -16.37 2.28 -11.19
CA GLU A 149 -16.78 1.32 -12.24
C GLU A 149 -16.32 -0.11 -11.90
N ASP A 150 -15.11 -0.26 -11.37
CA ASP A 150 -14.50 -1.58 -11.14
C ASP A 150 -14.73 -2.15 -9.71
N LEU A 151 -14.93 -1.31 -8.68
CA LEU A 151 -15.27 -1.70 -7.29
C LEU A 151 -16.77 -1.60 -6.96
N LYS A 152 -17.65 -1.37 -7.95
CA LYS A 152 -19.12 -1.46 -7.77
C LYS A 152 -19.56 -2.81 -7.18
N CYS A 153 -18.74 -3.84 -7.34
CA CYS A 153 -18.99 -5.20 -6.85
C CYS A 153 -18.68 -5.39 -5.35
N LEU A 154 -18.13 -4.38 -4.66
CA LEU A 154 -17.82 -4.41 -3.23
C LEU A 154 -18.54 -3.24 -2.54
N THR A 155 -19.86 -3.39 -2.46
CA THR A 155 -20.86 -2.38 -2.09
C THR A 155 -20.45 -1.42 -0.97
N TRP A 156 -20.33 -0.14 -1.31
CA TRP A 156 -20.58 0.97 -0.40
C TRP A 156 -22.05 1.38 -0.56
N GLY A 157 -22.75 1.55 0.57
CA GLY A 157 -24.19 1.75 0.65
C GLY A 157 -24.77 2.79 -0.34
N ARG A 158 -26.02 2.54 -0.71
CA ARG A 158 -26.87 3.38 -1.56
C ARG A 158 -26.82 4.84 -1.12
N GLU A 159 -26.24 5.69 -1.97
CA GLU A 159 -26.77 6.95 -2.49
C GLU A 159 -25.70 7.58 -3.40
N ARG A 160 -26.11 8.10 -4.56
CA ARG A 160 -25.22 8.86 -5.44
C ARG A 160 -24.91 10.18 -4.73
N PRO A 161 -23.64 10.51 -4.41
CA PRO A 161 -23.31 11.89 -4.15
C PRO A 161 -23.48 12.65 -5.47
N GLU A 162 -24.16 13.79 -5.42
CA GLU A 162 -24.22 14.74 -6.51
C GLU A 162 -22.83 14.95 -7.10
N THR A 163 -22.79 15.01 -8.43
CA THR A 163 -21.59 15.19 -9.23
C THR A 163 -20.80 16.40 -8.75
N SER A 164 -19.74 16.20 -7.97
CA SER A 164 -18.75 17.25 -7.75
C SER A 164 -17.97 17.43 -9.06
N GLN A 165 -18.26 18.53 -9.76
CA GLN A 165 -17.60 19.03 -10.97
C GLN A 165 -16.17 19.53 -10.70
N ASP A 166 -15.47 18.94 -9.75
CA ASP A 166 -14.18 19.44 -9.31
C ASP A 166 -13.08 18.50 -9.76
N GLY A 167 -12.17 19.01 -10.61
CA GLY A 167 -10.95 18.35 -11.10
C GLY A 167 -9.92 17.99 -10.01
N GLN A 168 -10.37 17.63 -8.80
CA GLN A 168 -9.57 17.34 -7.61
C GLN A 168 -8.87 15.97 -7.63
N GLY A 169 -9.09 15.13 -8.65
CA GLY A 169 -8.51 13.78 -8.78
C GLY A 169 -6.97 13.71 -8.95
N ARG A 170 -6.27 14.84 -8.91
CA ARG A 170 -4.79 14.93 -8.99
C ARG A 170 -4.13 15.47 -7.71
N ARG A 171 -4.86 15.52 -6.59
CA ARG A 171 -4.28 15.93 -5.31
C ARG A 171 -3.49 14.78 -4.70
N TYR A 172 -2.33 15.12 -4.13
CA TYR A 172 -1.56 14.21 -3.28
C TYR A 172 -2.48 13.58 -2.24
N ASN A 173 -2.65 12.26 -2.31
CA ASN A 173 -3.47 11.51 -1.37
C ASN A 173 -2.76 10.19 -0.97
N PRO A 174 -1.65 10.29 -0.23
CA PRO A 174 -0.95 9.11 0.25
C PRO A 174 -1.84 8.35 1.23
N HIS A 175 -2.16 7.11 0.87
CA HIS A 175 -2.91 6.19 1.71
C HIS A 175 -2.24 4.82 1.72
N GLN A 176 -2.26 4.18 2.90
CA GLN A 176 -1.74 2.84 3.07
C GLN A 176 -2.91 1.85 2.91
N ASN A 177 -2.86 1.08 1.82
CA ASN A 177 -3.71 -0.09 1.67
C ASN A 177 -3.14 -1.22 2.52
N VAL A 178 -4.00 -1.92 3.27
CA VAL A 178 -3.62 -3.07 4.09
C VAL A 178 -4.58 -4.23 3.85
N MET A 179 -4.07 -5.39 3.45
CA MET A 179 -4.84 -6.64 3.33
C MET A 179 -4.55 -7.55 4.52
N VAL A 180 -5.60 -8.12 5.11
CA VAL A 180 -5.55 -9.04 6.25
C VAL A 180 -6.47 -10.24 6.03
N ASP A 181 -6.15 -11.36 6.68
CA ASP A 181 -6.99 -12.55 6.72
C ASP A 181 -8.08 -12.38 7.79
N TYR A 182 -9.07 -11.55 7.49
CA TYR A 182 -10.15 -11.25 8.43
C TYR A 182 -11.40 -10.77 7.70
N GLY A 183 -12.55 -11.29 8.09
CA GLY A 183 -13.86 -10.87 7.58
C GLY A 183 -14.48 -9.77 8.43
N PHE A 184 -15.78 -9.83 8.63
CA PHE A 184 -16.50 -8.85 9.43
C PHE A 184 -15.81 -8.52 10.77
N ILE A 185 -15.54 -7.22 11.00
CA ILE A 185 -15.02 -6.71 12.26
C ILE A 185 -16.18 -6.13 13.05
N VAL A 186 -16.44 -6.69 14.24
CA VAL A 186 -17.45 -6.15 15.16
C VAL A 186 -17.14 -4.69 15.54
N PRO A 187 -18.15 -3.82 15.70
CA PRO A 187 -17.94 -2.38 15.90
C PRO A 187 -16.94 -2.03 17.02
N GLY A 188 -17.01 -2.71 18.16
CA GLY A 188 -16.08 -2.47 19.27
C GLY A 188 -14.61 -2.75 18.92
N LYS A 189 -14.33 -3.79 18.13
CA LYS A 189 -12.98 -4.09 17.64
C LYS A 189 -12.53 -3.06 16.61
N LEU A 190 -13.41 -2.63 15.71
CA LEU A 190 -13.09 -1.63 14.71
C LEU A 190 -12.75 -0.27 15.36
N GLU A 191 -13.55 0.15 16.35
CA GLU A 191 -13.28 1.40 17.07
C GLU A 191 -12.01 1.33 17.91
N ARG A 192 -11.68 0.17 18.50
CA ARG A 192 -10.38 -0.06 19.13
C ARG A 192 -9.23 0.11 18.13
N ILE A 193 -9.33 -0.49 16.94
CA ILE A 193 -8.32 -0.36 15.88
C ILE A 193 -8.15 1.10 15.46
N LYS A 194 -9.24 1.82 15.17
CA LYS A 194 -9.21 3.23 14.79
C LYS A 194 -8.55 4.09 15.87
N ARG A 195 -8.93 3.88 17.14
CA ARG A 195 -8.35 4.59 18.28
C ARG A 195 -6.85 4.34 18.41
N SER A 196 -6.41 3.09 18.32
CA SER A 196 -4.98 2.74 18.37
C SER A 196 -4.20 3.35 17.20
N LEU A 197 -4.75 3.34 15.98
CA LEU A 197 -4.10 3.98 14.82
C LEU A 197 -3.98 5.49 15.00
N ARG A 198 -5.06 6.17 15.40
CA ARG A 198 -5.07 7.62 15.67
C ARG A 198 -4.03 8.01 16.72
N ALA A 199 -4.00 7.28 17.84
CA ALA A 199 -3.04 7.49 18.91
C ALA A 199 -1.59 7.23 18.46
N ALA A 200 -1.35 6.12 17.75
CA ALA A 200 -0.01 5.75 17.32
C ALA A 200 0.58 6.68 16.25
N LEU A 201 -0.28 7.24 15.38
CA LEU A 201 0.11 8.15 14.30
C LEU A 201 0.08 9.63 14.69
N GLY A 202 -0.43 9.95 15.90
CA GLY A 202 -0.61 11.33 16.36
C GLY A 202 -1.56 12.12 15.47
N GLU A 203 -2.62 11.48 14.98
CA GLU A 203 -3.60 12.08 14.07
C GLU A 203 -5.02 11.73 14.55
N PRO A 204 -5.70 12.63 15.29
CA PRO A 204 -7.05 12.38 15.80
C PRO A 204 -8.08 12.18 14.69
N ASP A 205 -7.94 12.94 13.60
CA ASP A 205 -8.86 12.94 12.45
C ASP A 205 -8.45 11.91 11.38
N LEU A 206 -7.69 10.88 11.76
CA LEU A 206 -7.25 9.84 10.84
C LEU A 206 -8.47 9.13 10.23
N ILE A 207 -8.44 9.01 8.91
CA ILE A 207 -9.49 8.35 8.13
C ILE A 207 -9.08 6.89 7.97
N VAL A 208 -9.96 6.00 8.42
CA VAL A 208 -9.73 4.55 8.37
C VAL A 208 -10.98 3.89 7.81
N HIS A 209 -10.90 3.44 6.57
CA HIS A 209 -11.92 2.62 5.95
C HIS A 209 -11.58 1.15 6.13
N TYR A 210 -12.60 0.33 6.33
CA TYR A 210 -12.48 -1.11 6.34
C TYR A 210 -13.61 -1.71 5.52
N GLY A 211 -13.26 -2.68 4.68
CA GLY A 211 -14.20 -3.58 4.04
C GLY A 211 -13.64 -4.99 4.02
N PHE A 212 -14.46 -5.94 3.58
CA PHE A 212 -14.02 -7.31 3.40
C PHE A 212 -14.77 -7.96 2.24
N THR A 213 -14.19 -9.02 1.68
CA THR A 213 -14.84 -9.86 0.69
C THR A 213 -14.50 -11.33 0.91
N LYS A 214 -15.47 -12.19 0.58
CA LYS A 214 -15.30 -13.65 0.53
C LYS A 214 -15.25 -14.17 -0.91
N GLU A 215 -15.57 -13.34 -1.90
CA GLU A 215 -15.61 -13.76 -3.29
C GLU A 215 -14.21 -13.79 -3.91
N PRO A 216 -13.73 -14.94 -4.43
CA PRO A 216 -12.40 -15.06 -4.99
C PRO A 216 -12.10 -14.07 -6.11
N ALA A 217 -13.07 -13.80 -6.99
CA ALA A 217 -12.93 -12.82 -8.06
C ALA A 217 -12.69 -11.40 -7.52
N ALA A 218 -13.43 -11.03 -6.48
CA ALA A 218 -13.26 -9.73 -5.83
C ALA A 218 -11.93 -9.65 -5.05
N MET A 219 -11.48 -10.74 -4.43
CA MET A 219 -10.15 -10.81 -3.80
C MET A 219 -9.03 -10.56 -4.82
N VAL A 220 -9.11 -11.23 -5.99
CA VAL A 220 -8.19 -11.02 -7.11
C VAL A 220 -8.22 -9.57 -7.58
N HIS A 221 -9.40 -8.98 -7.66
CA HIS A 221 -9.57 -7.59 -8.06
C HIS A 221 -8.91 -6.63 -7.06
N VAL A 222 -9.16 -6.80 -5.76
CA VAL A 222 -8.52 -6.02 -4.69
C VAL A 222 -7.01 -6.16 -4.77
N LEU A 223 -6.48 -7.37 -4.95
CA LEU A 223 -5.04 -7.58 -5.08
C LEU A 223 -4.46 -6.82 -6.28
N LYS A 224 -5.08 -6.95 -7.46
CA LYS A 224 -4.70 -6.27 -8.69
C LYS A 224 -4.73 -4.75 -8.52
N TYR A 225 -5.74 -4.21 -7.86
CA TYR A 225 -5.80 -2.79 -7.53
C TYR A 225 -4.66 -2.40 -6.58
N VAL A 226 -4.50 -3.15 -5.48
CA VAL A 226 -3.48 -2.86 -4.48
C VAL A 226 -2.09 -2.88 -5.12
N THR A 227 -1.75 -3.77 -6.06
CA THR A 227 -0.40 -3.86 -6.65
C THR A 227 -0.06 -2.85 -7.75
N ARG A 228 -1.03 -2.03 -8.19
CA ARG A 228 -0.90 -1.12 -9.34
C ARG A 228 -0.06 0.13 -9.03
N ALA A 229 0.75 0.61 -9.97
CA ALA A 229 1.41 1.90 -9.75
C ALA A 229 0.38 3.05 -9.69
N THR A 230 0.50 3.95 -8.71
CA THR A 230 -0.45 5.07 -8.55
C THR A 230 0.18 6.44 -8.74
N PHE A 231 1.51 6.54 -8.64
CA PHE A 231 2.24 7.77 -8.92
C PHE A 231 2.85 7.72 -10.32
N ARG A 232 2.04 7.99 -11.35
CA ARG A 232 2.45 7.77 -12.76
C ARG A 232 3.18 8.94 -13.41
N ASP A 233 2.98 10.16 -12.91
CA ASP A 233 3.59 11.37 -13.46
C ASP A 233 4.47 12.05 -12.42
N TRP A 234 5.79 11.98 -12.62
CA TRP A 234 6.77 12.57 -11.70
C TRP A 234 6.83 14.09 -11.77
N MET A 235 6.42 14.70 -12.89
CA MET A 235 6.54 16.15 -13.10
C MET A 235 5.69 16.94 -12.10
N TRP A 236 4.61 16.34 -11.60
CA TRP A 236 3.75 16.94 -10.60
C TRP A 236 4.42 17.11 -9.21
N ALA A 237 5.30 16.19 -8.82
CA ALA A 237 6.09 16.31 -7.59
C ALA A 237 7.48 15.70 -7.78
N PRO A 238 8.38 16.44 -8.44
CA PRO A 238 9.70 15.95 -8.77
C PRO A 238 10.55 15.63 -7.53
N ASP A 239 10.34 16.35 -6.43
CA ASP A 239 10.92 16.11 -5.10
C ASP A 239 10.47 14.75 -4.52
N VAL A 240 9.18 14.44 -4.60
CA VAL A 240 8.61 13.17 -4.13
C VAL A 240 9.10 12.02 -5.00
N ALA A 241 9.16 12.19 -6.32
CA ALA A 241 9.71 11.19 -7.23
C ALA A 241 11.18 10.88 -6.92
N ALA A 242 12.02 11.90 -6.77
CA ALA A 242 13.42 11.69 -6.41
C ALA A 242 13.56 10.89 -5.11
N ASP A 243 12.77 11.21 -4.08
CA ASP A 243 12.91 10.55 -2.78
C ASP A 243 12.29 9.14 -2.74
N LEU A 244 11.21 8.89 -3.47
CA LEU A 244 10.56 7.58 -3.56
C LEU A 244 11.34 6.55 -4.38
N TYR A 245 12.40 6.95 -5.07
CA TYR A 245 13.20 6.00 -5.83
C TYR A 245 13.77 4.91 -4.90
N LYS A 246 13.60 3.64 -5.30
CA LYS A 246 13.91 2.43 -4.51
C LYS A 246 13.15 2.30 -3.18
N PHE A 247 12.07 3.04 -2.99
CA PHE A 247 11.20 2.82 -1.84
C PHE A 247 10.51 1.46 -1.93
N HIS A 248 10.73 0.62 -0.93
CA HIS A 248 10.05 -0.67 -0.82
C HIS A 248 8.57 -0.47 -0.46
N ASN A 249 7.77 -0.23 -1.49
CA ASN A 249 6.38 0.16 -1.36
C ASN A 249 5.50 -0.96 -0.76
N VAL A 250 5.76 -2.21 -1.12
CA VAL A 250 5.07 -3.39 -0.56
C VAL A 250 5.83 -3.93 0.64
N ARG A 251 5.13 -4.16 1.76
CA ARG A 251 5.65 -4.82 2.96
C ARG A 251 4.64 -5.85 3.48
N SER A 252 5.09 -6.79 4.29
CA SER A 252 4.20 -7.74 4.98
C SER A 252 4.65 -7.95 6.42
N TRP A 253 3.80 -8.54 7.23
CA TRP A 253 4.11 -9.10 8.55
C TRP A 253 3.39 -10.44 8.72
N GLY A 254 3.80 -11.18 9.75
CA GLY A 254 3.40 -12.56 9.94
C GLY A 254 4.42 -13.48 9.31
#